data_AF-A0A6I8VXT7-F1
#
_entry.id   AF-A0A6I8VXT7-F1
#
_cell.length_a   1.000
_cell.length_b   1.000
_cell.length_c   1.000
_cell.angle_alpha   90.00
_cell.angle_beta   90.00
_cell.angle_gamma   90.00
#
_symmetry.space_group_name_H-M   'P 1'
#
loop_
_entity.id
_entity.type
_entity.pdbx_description
1 polymer ?
#
loop_
_entity_poly.entity_id
_entity_poly.type
_entity_poly.pdbx_seq_one_letter_code
_entity_poly.pdbx_strand_id
1 'polypeptide(L)'
;MCLPRRLIWSVAIVVGISMLIEGRPQPQRDLAHIAVVENAAWEQTLPQQFQNPFYKTPRVRDALARSSWFGPGEEVVYDRQAEKIPRMEIYNVLSHAGLIPRRRFF
;
A
#
# COMPACT_ATOMS: atom_id res chain seq x y z
N MET A 1 49.30 1.12 15.92
CA MET A 1 48.60 -0.18 15.85
C MET A 1 47.90 -0.28 14.51
N CYS A 2 48.44 -1.06 13.56
CA CYS A 2 47.88 -1.17 12.21
C CYS A 2 46.81 -2.28 12.20
N LEU A 3 45.59 -1.95 11.80
CA LEU A 3 44.51 -2.93 11.64
C LEU A 3 44.95 -3.95 10.57
N PRO A 4 44.87 -5.26 10.84
CA PRO A 4 45.35 -6.26 9.89
C PRO A 4 44.55 -6.14 8.59
N ARG A 5 45.25 -6.21 7.45
CA ARG A 5 44.68 -6.03 6.10
C ARG A 5 43.39 -6.84 5.90
N ARG A 6 43.33 -8.04 6.48
CA ARG A 6 42.14 -8.93 6.43
C ARG A 6 40.90 -8.33 7.09
N LEU A 7 41.06 -7.57 8.19
CA LEU A 7 39.97 -6.93 8.91
C LEU A 7 39.37 -5.75 8.12
N ILE A 8 40.22 -5.04 7.36
CA ILE A 8 39.80 -3.94 6.48
C ILE A 8 38.93 -4.49 5.34
N TRP A 9 39.36 -5.60 4.72
CA TRP A 9 38.58 -6.27 3.68
C TRP A 9 37.25 -6.83 4.20
N SER A 10 37.23 -7.43 5.40
CA SER A 10 35.99 -7.93 5.97
C SER A 10 35.00 -6.82 6.29
N VAL A 11 35.46 -5.67 6.82
CA VAL A 11 34.59 -4.51 7.05
C VAL A 11 34.06 -3.95 5.74
N ALA A 12 34.90 -3.80 4.71
CA ALA A 12 34.47 -3.33 3.40
C ALA A 12 33.42 -4.24 2.75
N ILE A 13 33.56 -5.56 2.89
CA ILE A 13 32.58 -6.54 2.42
C ILE A 13 31.26 -6.40 3.18
N VAL A 14 31.28 -6.30 4.51
CA VAL A 14 30.07 -6.17 5.33
C VAL A 14 29.33 -4.86 5.05
N VAL A 15 30.05 -3.75 4.86
CA VAL A 15 29.47 -2.46 4.47
C VAL A 15 28.88 -2.52 3.06
N GLY A 16 29.59 -3.13 2.10
CA GLY A 16 29.09 -3.32 0.75
C GLY A 16 27.83 -4.20 0.69
N ILE A 17 27.79 -5.27 1.50
CA ILE A 17 26.60 -6.13 1.62
C ILE A 17 25.43 -5.38 2.28
N SER A 18 25.67 -4.57 3.33
CA SER A 18 24.60 -3.78 3.95
C SER A 18 23.97 -2.79 2.97
N MET A 19 24.78 -2.08 2.18
CA MET A 19 24.28 -1.17 1.14
C MET A 19 23.49 -1.89 0.03
N LEU A 20 23.84 -3.14 -0.29
CA LEU A 20 23.07 -3.97 -1.23
C LEU A 20 21.73 -4.46 -0.68
N ILE A 21 21.60 -4.59 0.64
CA ILE A 21 20.36 -5.03 1.30
C ILE A 21 19.36 -3.87 1.37
N GLU A 22 19.81 -2.64 1.63
CA GLU A 22 18.95 -1.44 1.71
C GLU A 22 18.34 -1.03 0.36
N GLY A 23 19.00 -1.39 -0.75
CA GLY A 23 18.50 -1.12 -2.11
C GLY A 23 17.44 -2.11 -2.62
N ARG A 24 17.15 -3.20 -1.90
CA ARG A 24 16.14 -4.15 -2.38
C ARG A 24 14.74 -3.52 -2.31
N PRO A 25 13.97 -3.55 -3.41
CA PRO A 25 12.57 -3.17 -3.35
C PRO A 25 11.86 -4.05 -2.31
N GLN A 26 11.10 -3.41 -1.42
CA GLN A 26 10.34 -4.12 -0.41
C GLN A 26 9.34 -5.06 -1.08
N PRO A 27 9.32 -6.37 -0.77
CA PRO A 27 8.44 -7.34 -1.42
C PRO A 27 6.95 -7.00 -1.26
N GLN A 28 6.60 -6.18 -0.26
CA GLN A 28 5.25 -5.67 -0.07
C GLN A 28 4.79 -4.68 -1.16
N ARG A 29 5.72 -3.95 -1.81
CA ARG A 29 5.37 -3.08 -2.94
C ARG A 29 4.97 -3.87 -4.17
N ASP A 30 5.58 -5.04 -4.40
CA ASP A 30 5.32 -5.85 -5.59
C ASP A 30 3.97 -6.59 -5.52
N LEU A 31 3.42 -6.76 -4.31
CA LEU A 31 2.13 -7.43 -4.07
C LEU A 31 0.98 -6.46 -3.79
N ALA A 32 1.28 -5.19 -3.49
CA ALA A 32 0.26 -4.18 -3.25
C ALA A 32 -0.35 -3.73 -4.57
N HIS A 33 -1.68 -3.86 -4.70
CA HIS A 33 -2.40 -3.31 -5.85
C HIS A 33 -2.20 -1.79 -5.96
N ILE A 34 -2.08 -1.27 -7.19
CA ILE A 34 -1.76 0.14 -7.50
C ILE A 34 -2.67 1.11 -6.74
N ALA A 35 -3.99 0.88 -6.75
CA ALA A 35 -4.94 1.73 -6.03
C ALA A 35 -4.69 1.81 -4.50
N VAL A 36 -4.09 0.79 -3.87
CA VAL A 36 -3.69 0.87 -2.45
C VAL A 36 -2.49 1.80 -2.28
N VAL A 37 -1.51 1.69 -3.18
CA VAL A 37 -0.31 2.54 -3.19
C VAL A 37 -0.69 3.99 -3.44
N GLU A 38 -1.54 4.26 -4.42
CA GLU A 38 -2.05 5.59 -4.72
C GLU A 38 -2.84 6.15 -3.55
N ASN A 39 -3.79 5.40 -2.98
CA ASN A 39 -4.55 5.86 -1.81
C ASN A 39 -3.63 6.21 -0.64
N ALA A 40 -2.58 5.41 -0.39
CA ALA A 40 -1.62 5.70 0.66
C ALA A 40 -0.79 6.97 0.38
N ALA A 41 -0.51 7.28 -0.90
CA ALA A 41 0.14 8.52 -1.29
C ALA A 41 -0.81 9.73 -1.14
N TRP A 42 -2.07 9.61 -1.56
CA TRP A 42 -3.10 10.62 -1.37
C TRP A 42 -3.33 10.92 0.11
N GLU A 43 -3.38 9.89 0.95
CA GLU A 43 -3.53 10.01 2.40
C GLU A 43 -2.44 10.89 3.03
N GLN A 44 -1.20 10.80 2.54
CA GLN A 44 -0.07 11.60 3.03
C GLN A 44 -0.22 13.09 2.70
N THR A 45 -1.02 13.44 1.69
CA THR A 45 -1.29 14.83 1.32
C THR A 45 -2.36 15.49 2.19
N LEU A 46 -3.13 14.69 2.94
CA LEU A 46 -4.23 15.20 3.75
C LEU A 46 -3.72 15.93 5.00
N PRO A 47 -4.41 17.00 5.44
CA PRO A 47 -4.21 17.60 6.75
C PRO A 47 -4.36 16.56 7.88
N GLN A 48 -3.63 16.75 8.98
CA GLN A 48 -3.52 15.77 10.07
C GLN A 48 -4.89 15.35 10.66
N GLN A 49 -5.88 16.24 10.68
CA GLN A 49 -7.23 15.95 11.16
C GLN A 49 -8.03 15.02 10.24
N PHE A 50 -7.68 14.96 8.95
CA PHE A 50 -8.32 14.11 7.96
C PHE A 50 -7.55 12.82 7.67
N GLN A 51 -6.30 12.73 8.14
CA GLN A 51 -5.54 11.49 8.09
C GLN A 51 -6.18 10.43 8.99
N ASN A 52 -6.26 9.22 8.45
CA ASN A 52 -6.75 8.03 9.11
C ASN A 52 -5.99 7.80 10.44
N PRO A 53 -6.71 7.73 11.57
CA PRO A 53 -6.09 7.61 12.89
C PRO A 53 -5.30 6.31 13.05
N PHE A 54 -5.64 5.24 12.32
CA PHE A 54 -4.95 3.95 12.43
C PHE A 54 -3.47 4.05 12.01
N TYR A 55 -3.12 4.98 11.12
CA TYR A 55 -1.73 5.16 10.68
C TYR A 55 -0.89 6.01 11.64
N LYS A 56 -1.50 6.71 12.60
CA LYS A 56 -0.80 7.59 13.55
C LYS A 56 -0.01 6.81 14.61
N THR A 57 -0.45 5.59 14.93
CA THR A 57 0.19 4.74 15.94
C THR A 57 0.94 3.59 15.26
N PRO A 58 2.29 3.55 15.32
CA PRO A 58 3.08 2.54 14.62
C PRO A 58 2.67 1.10 14.94
N ARG A 59 2.40 0.82 16.23
CA ARG A 59 1.95 -0.50 16.69
C ARG A 59 0.63 -0.95 16.05
N VAL A 60 -0.33 -0.02 15.88
CA VAL A 60 -1.64 -0.33 15.30
C VAL A 60 -1.48 -0.59 13.80
N ARG A 61 -0.73 0.26 13.10
CA ARG A 61 -0.40 0.07 11.69
C ARG A 61 0.24 -1.29 11.42
N ASP A 62 1.24 -1.67 12.21
CA ASP A 62 1.96 -2.93 12.02
C ASP A 62 1.07 -4.15 12.32
N ALA A 63 0.19 -4.06 13.32
CA ALA A 63 -0.79 -5.11 13.60
C ALA A 63 -1.81 -5.25 12.47
N LEU A 64 -2.33 -4.14 11.96
CA LEU A 64 -3.31 -4.12 10.87
C LEU A 64 -2.73 -4.68 9.57
N ALA A 65 -1.48 -4.36 9.26
CA ALA A 65 -0.79 -4.87 8.09
C ALA A 65 -0.62 -6.40 8.13
N ARG A 66 -0.38 -6.99 9.31
CA ARG A 66 -0.25 -8.45 9.47
C ARG A 66 -1.60 -9.16 9.34
N SER A 67 -2.67 -8.60 9.91
CA SER A 67 -4.01 -9.19 9.82
C SER A 67 -4.64 -9.04 8.44
N SER A 68 -4.22 -8.05 7.67
CA SER A 68 -4.70 -7.80 6.30
C SER A 68 -3.91 -8.57 5.23
N TRP A 69 -2.97 -9.43 5.65
CA TRP A 69 -2.19 -10.25 4.74
C TRP A 69 -2.96 -11.49 4.31
N PHE A 70 -2.71 -11.97 3.09
CA PHE A 70 -3.45 -13.08 2.45
C PHE A 70 -3.65 -14.28 3.39
N GLY A 71 -4.91 -14.67 3.57
CA GLY A 71 -5.32 -15.88 4.27
C GLY A 71 -5.28 -17.15 3.39
N PRO A 72 -5.55 -18.33 3.97
CA PRO A 72 -5.62 -19.58 3.20
C PRO A 72 -6.70 -19.51 2.11
N GLY A 73 -6.29 -19.71 0.85
CA GLY A 73 -7.19 -19.68 -0.31
C GLY A 73 -7.41 -18.29 -0.91
N GLU A 74 -6.78 -17.24 -0.37
CA GLU A 74 -6.80 -15.90 -0.95
C GLU A 74 -5.70 -15.73 -2.01
N GLU A 75 -6.02 -14.99 -3.07
CA GLU A 75 -5.09 -14.68 -4.16
C GLU A 75 -4.81 -13.18 -4.25
N VAL A 76 -3.67 -12.85 -4.85
CA VAL A 76 -3.32 -11.45 -5.13
C VAL A 76 -4.28 -10.91 -6.18
N VAL A 77 -4.97 -9.82 -5.83
CA VAL A 77 -5.82 -9.10 -6.79
C VAL A 77 -4.92 -8.22 -7.64
N TYR A 78 -4.75 -8.57 -8.91
CA TYR A 78 -4.04 -7.75 -9.89
C TYR A 78 -4.94 -6.77 -10.64
N ASP A 79 -6.18 -7.18 -10.89
CA ASP A 79 -7.17 -6.41 -11.64
C ASP A 79 -8.52 -6.49 -10.93
N ARG A 80 -9.02 -5.34 -10.46
CA ARG A 80 -10.27 -5.26 -9.72
C ARG A 80 -11.43 -5.27 -10.69
N GLN A 81 -12.29 -6.29 -10.60
CA GLN A 81 -13.54 -6.35 -11.39
C GLN A 81 -14.41 -5.11 -11.18
N ALA A 82 -14.38 -4.51 -9.99
CA ALA A 82 -15.10 -3.28 -9.69
C ALA A 82 -14.64 -2.07 -10.54
N GLU A 83 -13.38 -2.04 -11.00
CA GLU A 83 -12.86 -0.97 -11.87
C GLU A 83 -13.40 -1.08 -13.30
N LYS A 84 -13.89 -2.25 -13.71
CA LYS A 84 -14.51 -2.49 -15.02
C LYS A 84 -15.97 -2.02 -15.08
N ILE A 85 -16.58 -1.73 -13.93
CA ILE A 85 -17.97 -1.29 -13.87
C ILE A 85 -18.05 0.15 -14.39
N PRO A 86 -18.80 0.42 -15.47
CA PRO A 86 -18.93 1.78 -15.99
C PRO A 86 -19.63 2.69 -14.98
N ARG A 87 -19.17 3.94 -14.88
CA ARG A 87 -19.71 4.92 -13.91
C ARG A 87 -21.23 5.10 -14.01
N MET A 88 -21.76 5.03 -15.23
CA MET A 88 -23.21 5.13 -15.47
C MET A 88 -23.99 3.99 -14.82
N GLU A 89 -23.44 2.78 -14.77
CA GLU A 89 -24.09 1.64 -14.14
C GLU A 89 -24.13 1.79 -12.63
N ILE A 90 -23.05 2.33 -12.03
CA ILE A 90 -23.04 2.72 -10.61
C ILE A 90 -24.16 3.73 -10.32
N TYR A 91 -24.28 4.79 -11.13
CA TYR A 91 -25.37 5.78 -10.98
C TYR A 91 -26.76 5.15 -11.13
N ASN A 92 -26.93 4.22 -12.08
CA ASN A 92 -28.20 3.52 -12.27
C ASN A 92 -28.55 2.71 -11.02
N VAL A 93 -27.64 1.89 -10.50
CA VAL A 93 -27.91 1.08 -9.29
C VAL A 93 -28.28 1.96 -8.11
N LEU A 94 -27.48 3.02 -7.84
CA LEU A 94 -27.73 3.90 -6.70
C LEU A 94 -29.06 4.66 -6.81
N SER A 95 -29.44 5.09 -8.02
CA SER A 95 -30.70 5.82 -8.24
C SER A 95 -31.94 4.92 -8.23
N HIS A 96 -31.80 3.63 -8.57
CA HIS A 96 -32.87 2.65 -8.40
C HIS A 96 -33.03 2.23 -6.94
N ALA A 97 -31.93 2.16 -6.17
CA ALA A 97 -31.94 1.91 -4.74
C ALA A 97 -32.45 3.11 -3.90
N GLY A 98 -32.69 4.27 -4.51
CA GLY A 98 -33.14 5.47 -3.81
C GLY A 98 -32.04 6.18 -3.01
N LEU A 99 -30.78 5.82 -3.21
CA LEU A 99 -29.62 6.41 -2.50
C LEU A 99 -29.20 7.76 -3.10
N ILE A 100 -29.53 8.00 -4.37
CA ILE A 100 -29.30 9.28 -5.05
C ILE A 100 -30.53 9.69 -5.87
N PRO A 101 -30.77 10.99 -6.07
CA PRO A 101 -31.88 11.46 -6.90
C PRO A 101 -31.71 11.01 -8.35
N ARG A 102 -32.82 10.58 -8.97
CA ARG A 102 -32.86 10.36 -10.43
C ARG A 102 -32.73 11.70 -11.14
N ARG A 103 -31.87 11.78 -12.15
CA ARG A 103 -31.80 12.96 -13.03
C ARG A 103 -33.17 13.17 -13.67
N ARG A 104 -33.83 14.26 -13.32
CA ARG A 104 -35.02 14.74 -14.01
C ARG A 104 -34.51 15.59 -15.16
N PHE A 105 -34.67 15.11 -16.39
CA PHE A 105 -34.52 15.96 -17.56
C PHE A 105 -35.77 16.87 -17.59
N PHE A 106 -35.56 18.18 -17.49
CA PHE A 106 -36.57 19.21 -17.70
C PHE A 106 -36.33 19.86 -19.06
#